data_AF-A0A2H4SHD9-F1
#
_entry.id   AF-A0A2H4SHD9-F1
#
_cell.length_a   1.000
_cell.length_b   1.000
_cell.length_c   1.000
_cell.angle_alpha   90.00
_cell.angle_beta   90.00
_cell.angle_gamma   90.00
#
_symmetry.space_group_name_H-M   'P 1'
#
loop_
_entity.id
_entity.type
_entity.pdbx_description
1 polymer ?
#
loop_
_entity_poly.entity_id
_entity_poly.type
_entity_poly.pdbx_seq_one_letter_code
_entity_poly.pdbx_strand_id
1 'polypeptide(L)'
;MSPAGYTHGDTPQKAMVRGALSYLRATGLVVNKTAIFRHFGLSRAQGYSAITAQTTRAEEPDWVESRGRPAKISKPVLKFLEYLLWSDVGCATFDEATTMLAARAWSEESQDSGHATTEDGGAGGGGEDVETAAAATAPVVGVVAAAAPAAKVEGPTWESMMRQGRAFGLQATFNARTMRRAMGTLLYRRCLRCEGTWVNARHRAARVEYARTRRKALPDAEDWKRVRFSGELHFAFGVDGRVRLLPRPGEKYACPPCQTAADEQQQPLPLPPPPLGWDRDIRRVHAWAAIGYGYRSELVFYDEQTGPKSLGIMTPAAYRSVVLEQHVQGWGGEDVSGGGGGGGGGVIWEEEHNPHAAGGNAIDKVAEAWKDARGLRRHRGCADAPDLCPLDVVFPPGKQWTMEPPLQDWEPATLQRAARQAWAAVDQERVNLWVELMPQRLDKVMKEGGAMVPW
;
A
#
# COMPACT_ATOMS: atom_id res chain seq x y z
N MET A 1 23.07 -0.75 -47.26
CA MET A 1 22.26 0.47 -47.39
C MET A 1 21.06 0.31 -46.47
N SER A 2 20.99 1.10 -45.40
CA SER A 2 19.89 1.07 -44.42
C SER A 2 18.70 1.91 -44.93
N PRO A 3 17.44 1.58 -44.58
CA PRO A 3 16.29 2.36 -45.03
C PRO A 3 16.33 3.77 -44.45
N ALA A 4 16.22 4.76 -45.32
CA ALA A 4 16.16 6.17 -44.97
C ALA A 4 14.84 6.49 -44.23
N GLY A 5 14.94 7.14 -43.06
CA GLY A 5 13.79 7.86 -42.50
C GLY A 5 13.59 7.88 -40.99
N TYR A 6 14.36 7.14 -40.17
CA TYR A 6 14.17 7.17 -38.72
C TYR A 6 15.27 8.00 -38.02
N THR A 7 15.06 9.31 -37.93
CA THR A 7 15.93 10.22 -37.16
C THR A 7 15.61 10.09 -35.67
N HIS A 8 16.36 9.23 -34.98
CA HIS A 8 16.32 9.04 -33.52
C HIS A 8 16.83 10.27 -32.70
N GLY A 9 16.92 11.47 -33.29
CA GLY A 9 17.57 12.65 -32.70
C GLY A 9 16.64 13.71 -32.09
N ASP A 10 15.34 13.71 -32.41
CA ASP A 10 14.44 14.85 -32.11
C ASP A 10 13.76 14.77 -30.73
N THR A 11 13.69 13.58 -30.12
CA THR A 11 12.88 13.34 -28.91
C THR A 11 13.45 13.95 -27.62
N PRO A 12 14.77 13.88 -27.35
CA PRO A 12 15.35 14.47 -26.13
C PRO A 12 15.25 16.00 -26.12
N GLN A 13 15.51 16.65 -27.26
CA GLN A 13 15.47 18.12 -27.39
C GLN A 13 14.05 18.67 -27.24
N LYS A 14 13.04 17.99 -27.80
CA LYS A 14 11.63 18.33 -27.62
C LYS A 14 11.17 18.19 -26.16
N ALA A 15 11.67 17.18 -25.44
CA ALA A 15 11.39 17.01 -24.01
C ALA A 15 12.02 18.12 -23.15
N MET A 16 13.27 18.49 -23.43
CA MET A 16 13.96 19.59 -22.73
C MET A 16 13.26 20.94 -22.93
N VAL A 17 12.79 21.23 -24.15
CA VAL A 17 11.98 22.43 -24.44
C VAL A 17 10.71 22.47 -23.60
N ARG A 18 9.99 21.36 -23.47
CA ARG A 18 8.77 21.26 -22.66
C ARG A 18 9.05 21.46 -21.17
N GLY A 19 10.11 20.81 -20.65
CA GLY A 19 10.52 20.94 -19.26
C GLY A 19 10.92 22.37 -18.90
N ALA A 20 11.73 23.02 -19.74
CA ALA A 20 12.13 24.41 -19.55
C ALA A 20 10.93 25.37 -19.56
N LEU A 21 9.99 25.18 -20.50
CA LEU A 21 8.77 26.00 -20.56
C LEU A 21 7.85 25.78 -19.35
N SER A 22 7.77 24.56 -18.82
CA SER A 22 7.01 24.23 -17.61
C SER A 22 7.61 24.90 -16.37
N TYR A 23 8.92 24.77 -16.17
CA TYR A 23 9.66 25.41 -15.08
C TYR A 23 9.50 26.94 -15.10
N LEU A 24 9.73 27.58 -16.25
CA LEU A 24 9.66 29.04 -16.38
C LEU A 24 8.25 29.60 -16.13
N ARG A 25 7.20 28.85 -16.49
CA ARG A 25 5.82 29.21 -16.14
C ARG A 25 5.55 29.08 -14.66
N ALA A 26 6.03 28.00 -14.04
CA ALA A 26 5.87 27.78 -12.60
C ALA A 26 6.58 28.86 -11.77
N THR A 27 7.69 29.40 -12.26
CA THR A 27 8.42 30.50 -11.61
C THR A 27 7.91 31.90 -11.99
N GLY A 28 6.83 32.02 -12.78
CA GLY A 28 6.24 33.31 -13.17
C GLY A 28 7.10 34.19 -14.09
N LEU A 29 8.10 33.62 -14.76
CA LEU A 29 9.00 34.37 -15.65
C LEU A 29 8.38 34.56 -17.04
N VAL A 30 8.53 35.74 -17.64
CA VAL A 30 8.02 36.02 -19.01
C VAL A 30 8.84 35.23 -20.04
N VAL A 31 8.15 34.46 -20.88
CA VAL A 31 8.79 33.43 -21.71
C VAL A 31 8.82 33.81 -23.20
N ASN A 32 10.02 33.96 -23.78
CA ASN A 32 10.21 33.97 -25.24
C ASN A 32 10.41 32.54 -25.77
N LYS A 33 9.31 31.92 -26.22
CA LYS A 33 9.30 30.52 -26.71
C LYS A 33 10.31 30.26 -27.84
N THR A 34 10.49 31.21 -28.74
CA THR A 34 11.40 31.06 -29.89
C THR A 34 12.86 31.04 -29.46
N ALA A 35 13.23 31.80 -28.42
CA ALA A 35 14.58 31.78 -27.85
C ALA A 35 14.89 30.42 -27.20
N ILE A 36 13.91 29.81 -26.53
CA ILE A 36 14.04 28.49 -25.92
C ILE A 36 14.19 27.40 -26.99
N PHE A 37 13.42 27.47 -28.08
CA PHE A 37 13.59 26.52 -29.18
C PHE A 37 15.01 26.56 -29.74
N ARG A 38 15.53 27.78 -29.98
CA ARG A 38 16.89 27.99 -30.47
C ARG A 38 17.94 27.48 -29.49
N HIS A 39 17.75 27.69 -28.19
CA HIS A 39 18.65 27.22 -27.14
C HIS A 39 18.83 25.70 -27.18
N PHE A 40 17.76 24.96 -27.47
CA PHE A 40 17.80 23.50 -27.60
C PHE A 40 18.00 23.00 -29.04
N GLY A 41 18.44 23.87 -29.96
CA GLY A 41 18.77 23.51 -31.34
C GLY A 41 17.56 23.17 -32.22
N LEU A 42 16.33 23.53 -31.81
CA LEU A 42 15.13 23.30 -32.60
C LEU A 42 14.79 24.50 -33.50
N SER A 43 14.40 24.22 -34.73
CA SER A 43 13.75 25.22 -35.59
C SER A 43 12.42 25.66 -34.99
N ARG A 44 11.89 26.81 -35.43
CA ARG A 44 10.58 27.31 -34.99
C ARG A 44 9.48 26.28 -35.24
N ALA A 45 9.45 25.65 -36.41
CA ALA A 45 8.46 24.62 -36.75
C ALA A 45 8.59 23.38 -35.84
N GLN A 46 9.79 22.91 -35.58
CA GLN A 46 10.04 21.78 -34.66
C GLN A 46 9.67 22.12 -33.22
N GLY A 47 9.98 23.33 -32.75
CA GLY A 47 9.65 23.79 -31.41
C GLY A 47 8.15 23.95 -31.19
N TYR A 48 7.42 24.46 -32.18
CA TYR A 48 5.96 24.50 -32.12
C TYR A 48 5.34 23.10 -32.20
N SER A 49 5.82 22.25 -33.12
CA SER A 49 5.44 20.82 -33.17
C SER A 49 5.70 20.10 -31.84
N ALA A 50 6.79 20.44 -31.13
CA ALA A 50 7.06 19.91 -29.81
C ALA A 50 5.99 20.28 -28.78
N ILE A 51 5.43 21.49 -28.83
CA ILE A 51 4.44 21.95 -27.85
C ILE A 51 2.99 21.73 -28.29
N THR A 52 2.72 21.46 -29.57
CA THR A 52 1.36 21.18 -30.10
C THR A 52 1.07 19.71 -30.38
N ALA A 53 2.08 18.85 -30.55
CA ALA A 53 1.84 17.43 -30.73
C ALA A 53 1.20 16.82 -29.47
N GLN A 54 -0.05 16.37 -29.60
CA GLN A 54 -0.69 15.46 -28.65
C GLN A 54 0.02 14.10 -28.74
N THR A 55 1.11 13.97 -28.01
CA THR A 55 1.66 12.65 -27.74
C THR A 55 0.88 12.07 -26.57
N THR A 56 0.35 10.85 -26.70
CA THR A 56 -0.15 10.05 -25.56
C THR A 56 0.91 9.83 -24.46
N ARG A 57 2.17 10.17 -24.76
CA ARG A 57 3.31 10.27 -23.84
C ARG A 57 3.45 11.61 -23.08
N ALA A 58 2.62 12.62 -23.35
CA ALA A 58 2.75 13.97 -22.76
C ALA A 58 1.76 14.26 -21.62
N GLU A 59 0.91 13.30 -21.24
CA GLU A 59 0.08 13.40 -20.04
C GLU A 59 0.75 12.85 -18.78
N GLU A 60 2.03 12.45 -18.84
CA GLU A 60 2.75 11.98 -17.65
C GLU A 60 3.79 13.03 -17.19
N PRO A 61 3.67 13.57 -15.94
CA PRO A 61 4.73 14.34 -15.27
C PRO A 61 5.97 13.50 -14.94
N ASP A 62 6.01 12.28 -15.47
CA ASP A 62 6.77 11.18 -14.94
C ASP A 62 7.73 10.64 -15.97
N TRP A 63 8.90 11.25 -16.06
CA TRP A 63 10.02 10.44 -16.49
C TRP A 63 10.25 9.34 -15.42
N VAL A 64 9.80 8.13 -15.73
CA VAL A 64 10.26 6.87 -15.14
C VAL A 64 10.83 6.03 -16.28
N GLU A 65 12.09 6.26 -16.64
CA GLU A 65 12.86 5.19 -17.28
C GLU A 65 13.10 4.11 -16.24
N SER A 66 12.38 3.01 -16.41
CA SER A 66 12.74 1.74 -15.81
C SER A 66 12.87 0.71 -16.95
N ARG A 67 13.85 0.91 -17.84
CA ARG A 67 14.32 -0.06 -18.82
C ARG A 67 13.24 -1.04 -19.31
N GLY A 68 12.25 -0.58 -20.07
CA GLY A 68 11.37 -1.41 -20.91
C GLY A 68 10.76 -2.69 -20.31
N ARG A 69 10.73 -2.91 -18.99
CA ARG A 69 10.20 -4.15 -18.41
C ARG A 69 8.74 -3.91 -18.06
N PRO A 70 7.78 -4.47 -18.81
CA PRO A 70 6.38 -4.37 -18.45
C PRO A 70 6.16 -4.88 -17.03
N ALA A 71 5.22 -4.27 -16.32
CA ALA A 71 4.81 -4.73 -15.00
C ALA A 71 4.46 -6.22 -15.10
N LYS A 72 4.99 -7.04 -14.18
CA LYS A 72 4.77 -8.49 -14.19
C LYS A 72 3.29 -8.88 -14.03
N ILE A 73 2.48 -7.96 -13.53
CA ILE A 73 1.04 -8.12 -13.35
C ILE A 73 0.39 -6.89 -13.98
N SER A 74 -0.54 -7.11 -14.91
CA SER A 74 -1.26 -6.02 -15.58
C SER A 74 -2.26 -5.36 -14.62
N LYS A 75 -2.64 -4.10 -14.89
CA LYS A 75 -3.63 -3.37 -14.09
C LYS A 75 -5.00 -4.10 -14.05
N PRO A 76 -5.55 -4.63 -15.16
CA PRO A 76 -6.80 -5.40 -15.13
C PRO A 76 -6.72 -6.62 -14.21
N VAL A 77 -5.61 -7.37 -14.27
CA VAL A 77 -5.39 -8.53 -13.41
C VAL A 77 -5.34 -8.14 -11.93
N LEU A 78 -4.68 -7.03 -11.59
CA LEU A 78 -4.68 -6.54 -10.20
C LEU A 78 -6.08 -6.17 -9.72
N LYS A 79 -6.89 -5.50 -10.57
CA LYS A 79 -8.30 -5.19 -10.24
C LYS A 79 -9.11 -6.46 -10.00
N PHE A 80 -8.94 -7.47 -10.86
CA PHE A 80 -9.62 -8.76 -10.72
C PHE A 80 -9.23 -9.50 -9.43
N LEU A 81 -7.92 -9.59 -9.14
CA LEU A 81 -7.44 -10.23 -7.91
C LEU A 81 -7.93 -9.49 -6.65
N GLU A 82 -7.96 -8.15 -6.68
CA GLU A 82 -8.59 -7.38 -5.60
C GLU A 82 -10.09 -7.73 -5.49
N TYR A 83 -10.84 -7.74 -6.58
CA TYR A 83 -12.26 -8.13 -6.56
C TYR A 83 -12.49 -9.49 -5.88
N LEU A 84 -11.70 -10.51 -6.23
CA LEU A 84 -11.79 -11.85 -5.63
C LEU A 84 -11.58 -11.81 -4.11
N LEU A 85 -10.64 -10.99 -3.65
CA LEU A 85 -10.31 -10.87 -2.25
C LEU A 85 -11.36 -10.07 -1.46
N TRP A 86 -11.82 -8.94 -2.01
CA TRP A 86 -12.85 -8.09 -1.40
C TRP A 86 -14.21 -8.78 -1.30
N SER A 87 -14.48 -9.74 -2.18
CA SER A 87 -15.74 -10.49 -2.23
C SER A 87 -15.67 -11.85 -1.53
N ASP A 88 -14.56 -12.15 -0.85
CA ASP A 88 -14.27 -13.43 -0.19
C ASP A 88 -14.40 -14.68 -1.10
N VAL A 89 -14.37 -14.48 -2.42
CA VAL A 89 -14.34 -15.56 -3.41
C VAL A 89 -13.03 -16.36 -3.28
N GLY A 90 -12.00 -15.73 -2.70
CA GLY A 90 -10.72 -16.29 -2.22
C GLY A 90 -10.80 -17.63 -1.46
N CYS A 91 -11.95 -17.89 -0.81
CA CYS A 91 -12.17 -19.03 0.07
C CYS A 91 -13.11 -20.10 -0.52
N ALA A 92 -13.83 -19.80 -1.60
CA ALA A 92 -14.85 -20.66 -2.18
C ALA A 92 -14.25 -21.77 -3.08
N THR A 93 -14.96 -22.91 -3.16
CA THR A 93 -14.68 -23.95 -4.16
C THR A 93 -14.99 -23.45 -5.58
N PHE A 94 -14.45 -24.10 -6.62
CA PHE A 94 -14.62 -23.67 -8.01
C PHE A 94 -16.10 -23.51 -8.42
N ASP A 95 -16.96 -24.44 -7.98
CA ASP A 95 -18.39 -24.43 -8.30
C ASP A 95 -19.15 -23.31 -7.58
N GLU A 96 -18.82 -23.04 -6.31
CA GLU A 96 -19.39 -21.94 -5.52
C GLU A 96 -18.98 -20.57 -6.07
N ALA A 97 -17.70 -20.43 -6.44
CA ALA A 97 -17.15 -19.20 -6.98
C ALA A 97 -17.75 -18.87 -8.36
N THR A 98 -17.93 -19.87 -9.22
CA THR A 98 -18.54 -19.71 -10.56
C THR A 98 -20.01 -19.33 -10.47
N THR A 99 -20.75 -19.91 -9.53
CA THR A 99 -22.18 -19.60 -9.30
C THR A 99 -22.37 -18.16 -8.79
N MET A 100 -21.52 -17.69 -7.86
CA MET A 100 -21.57 -16.31 -7.35
C MET A 100 -21.20 -15.25 -8.40
N LEU A 101 -20.32 -15.59 -9.35
CA LEU A 101 -19.85 -14.70 -10.41
C LEU A 101 -20.75 -14.70 -11.65
N ALA A 102 -21.38 -15.83 -11.99
CA ALA A 102 -22.41 -15.89 -13.04
C ALA A 102 -23.58 -14.94 -12.74
N ALA A 103 -23.87 -14.67 -11.47
CA ALA A 103 -24.86 -13.68 -11.03
C ALA A 103 -24.37 -12.21 -11.14
N ARG A 104 -23.08 -11.96 -11.42
CA ARG A 104 -22.43 -10.63 -11.32
C ARG A 104 -21.46 -10.33 -12.47
N ALA A 105 -21.72 -10.92 -13.64
CA ALA A 105 -20.80 -11.06 -14.78
C ALA A 105 -19.85 -9.87 -15.02
N TRP A 106 -18.56 -10.17 -14.90
CA TRP A 106 -17.44 -9.36 -15.37
C TRP A 106 -17.24 -9.72 -16.86
N SER A 107 -17.38 -8.75 -17.77
CA SER A 107 -17.15 -8.98 -19.21
C SER A 107 -15.69 -8.73 -19.55
N GLU A 108 -14.99 -9.79 -19.94
CA GLU A 108 -13.59 -9.75 -20.38
C GLU A 108 -13.52 -9.37 -21.86
N GLU A 109 -13.04 -8.16 -22.17
CA GLU A 109 -12.64 -7.81 -23.54
C GLU A 109 -11.25 -7.16 -23.50
N SER A 110 -10.20 -7.98 -23.47
CA SER A 110 -8.91 -7.66 -24.07
C SER A 110 -8.06 -8.93 -24.19
N GLN A 111 -7.89 -9.37 -25.44
CA GLN A 111 -6.96 -10.43 -25.82
C GLN A 111 -5.52 -9.96 -25.57
N ASP A 112 -4.74 -10.74 -24.80
CA ASP A 112 -3.29 -10.58 -24.72
C ASP A 112 -2.62 -11.79 -25.41
N SER A 113 -2.12 -11.55 -26.62
CA SER A 113 -1.39 -12.50 -27.45
C SER A 113 0.06 -12.61 -27.00
N GLY A 114 0.29 -13.28 -25.87
CA GLY A 114 1.62 -13.68 -25.42
C GLY A 114 2.08 -15.01 -26.03
N HIS A 115 2.20 -15.11 -27.37
CA HIS A 115 2.90 -16.24 -27.99
C HIS A 115 4.41 -15.95 -28.04
N ALA A 116 5.16 -16.70 -27.24
CA ALA A 116 6.59 -16.89 -27.43
C ALA A 116 6.79 -18.33 -27.90
N THR A 117 7.09 -18.52 -29.19
CA THR A 117 7.74 -19.74 -29.66
C THR A 117 8.96 -19.32 -30.48
N THR A 118 10.10 -19.52 -29.84
CA THR A 118 11.40 -19.77 -30.44
C THR A 118 11.29 -20.92 -31.46
N GLU A 119 11.94 -20.80 -32.62
CA GLU A 119 12.81 -21.84 -33.17
C GLU A 119 13.47 -21.38 -34.49
N ASP A 120 14.80 -21.27 -34.45
CA ASP A 120 15.69 -21.25 -35.61
C ASP A 120 15.80 -22.66 -36.21
N GLY A 121 15.96 -22.73 -37.52
CA GLY A 121 15.91 -23.95 -38.32
C GLY A 121 17.14 -24.87 -38.27
N GLY A 122 16.97 -26.05 -38.85
CA GLY A 122 18.04 -27.00 -39.15
C GLY A 122 17.50 -28.21 -39.92
N ALA A 123 17.78 -28.25 -41.22
CA ALA A 123 17.41 -29.33 -42.13
C ALA A 123 18.30 -30.59 -41.96
N GLY A 124 17.75 -31.77 -42.27
CA GLY A 124 18.57 -32.94 -42.63
C GLY A 124 17.95 -34.33 -42.43
N GLY A 125 17.34 -34.88 -43.49
CA GLY A 125 17.64 -36.24 -44.00
C GLY A 125 17.01 -37.50 -43.38
N GLY A 126 16.09 -38.12 -44.14
CA GLY A 126 16.19 -39.53 -44.57
C GLY A 126 15.49 -40.62 -43.73
N GLY A 127 14.71 -41.48 -44.40
CA GLY A 127 14.44 -42.86 -43.96
C GLY A 127 12.98 -43.31 -44.08
N GLU A 128 12.74 -44.29 -44.94
CA GLU A 128 11.47 -44.92 -45.33
C GLU A 128 10.85 -45.82 -44.24
N ASP A 129 9.51 -45.96 -44.36
CA ASP A 129 8.62 -47.11 -44.12
C ASP A 129 8.81 -48.07 -42.92
N VAL A 130 7.71 -48.31 -42.18
CA VAL A 130 7.05 -49.63 -42.06
C VAL A 130 5.78 -49.52 -41.17
N GLU A 131 4.72 -50.14 -41.67
CA GLU A 131 3.41 -50.37 -41.06
C GLU A 131 3.46 -51.04 -39.67
N THR A 132 2.47 -50.77 -38.80
CA THR A 132 1.43 -51.77 -38.43
C THR A 132 0.48 -51.31 -37.28
N ALA A 133 -0.81 -51.52 -37.55
CA ALA A 133 -1.86 -52.04 -36.67
C ALA A 133 -2.32 -51.31 -35.39
N ALA A 134 -3.46 -50.64 -35.53
CA ALA A 134 -4.77 -51.04 -35.00
C ALA A 134 -5.02 -51.24 -33.48
N ALA A 135 -6.16 -50.64 -33.10
CA ALA A 135 -7.21 -51.14 -32.22
C ALA A 135 -7.08 -50.97 -30.70
N ALA A 136 -7.85 -49.98 -30.24
CA ALA A 136 -8.64 -49.92 -29.03
C ALA A 136 -8.81 -51.22 -28.23
N THR A 137 -8.41 -51.17 -26.96
CA THR A 137 -9.09 -51.86 -25.84
C THR A 137 -8.92 -51.02 -24.58
N ALA A 138 -10.03 -50.54 -24.02
CA ALA A 138 -10.07 -50.08 -22.63
C ALA A 138 -9.81 -51.26 -21.69
N PRO A 139 -9.11 -51.05 -20.56
CA PRO A 139 -9.66 -51.65 -19.36
C PRO A 139 -9.51 -50.81 -18.07
N VAL A 140 -10.61 -50.87 -17.32
CA VAL A 140 -10.68 -51.21 -15.89
C VAL A 140 -10.39 -50.12 -14.86
N VAL A 141 -11.52 -49.66 -14.32
CA VAL A 141 -11.75 -49.06 -13.01
C VAL A 141 -10.89 -49.74 -11.93
N GLY A 142 -10.00 -48.97 -11.31
CA GLY A 142 -9.14 -49.40 -10.22
C GLY A 142 -9.11 -48.37 -9.09
N VAL A 143 -9.84 -48.70 -8.02
CA VAL A 143 -9.68 -48.26 -6.61
C VAL A 143 -9.72 -46.75 -6.35
N VAL A 144 -10.87 -46.31 -5.85
CA VAL A 144 -11.07 -45.08 -5.08
C VAL A 144 -10.01 -44.96 -3.97
N ALA A 145 -8.99 -44.15 -4.20
CA ALA A 145 -8.16 -43.63 -3.12
C ALA A 145 -9.06 -42.78 -2.22
N ALA A 146 -9.26 -43.24 -0.99
CA ALA A 146 -10.02 -42.50 0.01
C ALA A 146 -9.50 -41.06 0.07
N ALA A 147 -10.40 -40.11 -0.21
CA ALA A 147 -10.10 -38.69 -0.09
C ALA A 147 -9.57 -38.44 1.32
N ALA A 148 -8.28 -38.08 1.41
CA ALA A 148 -7.75 -37.49 2.62
C ALA A 148 -8.68 -36.34 3.00
N PRO A 149 -9.09 -36.21 4.28
CA PRO A 149 -9.99 -35.13 4.68
C PRO A 149 -9.36 -33.83 4.21
N ALA A 150 -10.07 -33.11 3.34
CA ALA A 150 -9.63 -31.83 2.82
C ALA A 150 -9.28 -30.97 4.03
N ALA A 151 -7.98 -30.76 4.25
CA ALA A 151 -7.50 -29.89 5.30
C ALA A 151 -8.19 -28.55 5.06
N LYS A 152 -9.06 -28.14 5.99
CA LYS A 152 -9.78 -26.86 5.92
C LYS A 152 -8.72 -25.77 5.72
N VAL A 153 -8.62 -25.25 4.50
CA VAL A 153 -7.72 -24.14 4.22
C VAL A 153 -8.39 -22.90 4.79
N GLU A 154 -7.94 -22.49 5.98
CA GLU A 154 -8.41 -21.30 6.69
C GLU A 154 -7.95 -20.02 5.96
N GLY A 155 -8.81 -19.46 5.11
CA GLY A 155 -8.60 -18.18 4.42
C GLY A 155 -7.75 -18.26 3.14
N PRO A 156 -7.72 -17.19 2.32
CA PRO A 156 -6.98 -17.23 1.08
C PRO A 156 -5.48 -17.23 1.40
N THR A 157 -4.75 -18.18 0.80
CA THR A 157 -3.30 -18.07 0.63
C THR A 157 -2.99 -17.46 -0.72
N TRP A 158 -1.76 -16.96 -0.92
CA TRP A 158 -1.34 -16.47 -2.24
C TRP A 158 -1.41 -17.59 -3.28
N GLU A 159 -1.11 -18.82 -2.89
CA GLU A 159 -1.22 -20.01 -3.73
C GLU A 159 -2.68 -20.30 -4.10
N SER A 160 -3.60 -20.19 -3.13
CA SER A 160 -5.04 -20.37 -3.36
C SER A 160 -5.60 -19.32 -4.33
N MET A 161 -5.23 -18.05 -4.13
CA MET A 161 -5.64 -16.96 -5.02
C MET A 161 -5.13 -17.14 -6.45
N MET A 162 -3.88 -17.60 -6.64
CA MET A 162 -3.39 -17.90 -7.99
C MET A 162 -4.16 -19.05 -8.64
N ARG A 163 -4.46 -20.11 -7.87
CA ARG A 163 -5.23 -21.26 -8.38
C ARG A 163 -6.62 -20.82 -8.83
N GLN A 164 -7.31 -20.02 -8.02
CA GLN A 164 -8.62 -19.48 -8.38
C GLN A 164 -8.53 -18.53 -9.57
N GLY A 165 -7.56 -17.62 -9.59
CA GLY A 165 -7.31 -16.77 -10.74
C GLY A 165 -7.21 -17.57 -12.03
N ARG A 166 -6.39 -18.64 -12.05
CA ARG A 166 -6.27 -19.53 -13.22
C ARG A 166 -7.59 -20.18 -13.61
N ALA A 167 -8.39 -20.57 -12.63
CA ALA A 167 -9.71 -21.15 -12.86
C ALA A 167 -10.69 -20.13 -13.50
N PHE A 168 -10.47 -18.84 -13.26
CA PHE A 168 -11.15 -17.72 -13.92
C PHE A 168 -10.42 -17.21 -15.17
N GLY A 169 -9.61 -18.05 -15.82
CA GLY A 169 -8.96 -17.70 -17.08
C GLY A 169 -7.66 -16.89 -16.94
N LEU A 170 -7.19 -16.61 -15.72
CA LEU A 170 -5.93 -15.89 -15.51
C LEU A 170 -4.72 -16.72 -16.00
N GLN A 171 -4.21 -16.42 -17.19
CA GLN A 171 -2.99 -17.00 -17.76
C GLN A 171 -1.72 -16.37 -17.16
N ALA A 172 -1.66 -16.25 -15.84
CA ALA A 172 -0.56 -15.56 -15.16
C ALA A 172 0.76 -16.33 -15.18
N THR A 173 1.83 -15.65 -15.63
CA THR A 173 3.23 -16.13 -15.62
C THR A 173 4.01 -15.72 -14.36
N PHE A 174 3.36 -15.09 -13.38
CA PHE A 174 4.00 -14.58 -12.17
C PHE A 174 3.77 -15.48 -10.94
N ASN A 175 4.67 -15.40 -9.96
CA ASN A 175 4.64 -16.22 -8.75
C ASN A 175 3.97 -15.53 -7.54
N ALA A 176 3.67 -16.30 -6.50
CA ALA A 176 3.06 -15.84 -5.25
C ALA A 176 3.78 -14.63 -4.63
N ARG A 177 5.12 -14.61 -4.68
CA ARG A 177 5.92 -13.49 -4.16
C ARG A 177 5.65 -12.18 -4.92
N THR A 178 5.50 -12.26 -6.25
CA THR A 178 5.20 -11.09 -7.08
C THR A 178 3.79 -10.56 -6.79
N MET A 179 2.83 -11.46 -6.64
CA MET A 179 1.47 -11.10 -6.26
C MET A 179 1.39 -10.48 -4.85
N ARG A 180 2.07 -11.06 -3.86
CA ARG A 180 2.21 -10.49 -2.50
C ARG A 180 2.74 -9.06 -2.55
N ARG A 181 3.79 -8.81 -3.33
CA ARG A 181 4.37 -7.46 -3.47
C ARG A 181 3.38 -6.46 -4.09
N ALA A 182 2.57 -6.91 -5.05
CA ALA A 182 1.63 -6.04 -5.74
C ALA A 182 0.33 -5.79 -4.96
N MET A 183 -0.16 -6.80 -4.23
CA MET A 183 -1.44 -6.76 -3.52
C MET A 183 -1.32 -6.43 -2.03
N GLY A 184 -0.12 -6.50 -1.45
CA GLY A 184 0.13 -6.17 -0.05
C GLY A 184 -0.06 -7.36 0.88
N THR A 185 -1.00 -7.25 1.83
CA THR A 185 -1.32 -8.30 2.81
C THR A 185 -2.48 -9.17 2.34
N LEU A 186 -2.64 -10.37 2.91
CA LEU A 186 -3.88 -11.16 2.83
C LEU A 186 -4.70 -11.10 4.11
N LEU A 187 -4.21 -10.39 5.14
CA LEU A 187 -4.82 -10.39 6.47
C LEU A 187 -6.12 -9.59 6.52
N TYR A 188 -6.16 -8.45 5.83
CA TYR A 188 -7.34 -7.57 5.82
C TYR A 188 -7.41 -6.68 4.57
N ARG A 189 -8.58 -6.08 4.37
CA ARG A 189 -8.83 -4.96 3.47
C ARG A 189 -9.64 -3.89 4.19
N ARG A 190 -9.30 -2.63 3.95
CA ARG A 190 -10.04 -1.46 4.46
C ARG A 190 -10.16 -0.41 3.38
N CYS A 191 -11.38 0.06 3.14
CA CYS A 191 -11.64 1.15 2.22
C CYS A 191 -11.48 2.46 3.01
N LEU A 192 -10.79 3.44 2.43
CA LEU A 192 -10.65 4.77 3.02
C LEU A 192 -11.75 5.74 2.57
N ARG A 193 -12.64 5.32 1.64
CA ARG A 193 -13.78 6.09 1.15
C ARG A 193 -15.10 5.68 1.77
N CYS A 194 -15.32 4.38 1.95
CA CYS A 194 -16.51 3.83 2.61
C CYS A 194 -16.10 2.98 3.81
N GLU A 195 -17.07 2.50 4.56
CA GLU A 195 -16.84 1.61 5.73
C GLU A 195 -16.55 0.15 5.33
N GLY A 196 -16.40 -0.12 4.03
CA GLY A 196 -16.12 -1.46 3.52
C GLY A 196 -14.81 -2.02 4.06
N THR A 197 -14.91 -3.13 4.79
CA THR A 197 -13.77 -3.85 5.35
C THR A 197 -13.93 -5.35 5.11
N TRP A 198 -12.80 -6.05 5.08
CA TRP A 198 -12.76 -7.51 5.03
C TRP A 198 -11.56 -7.99 5.85
N VAL A 199 -11.71 -9.11 6.54
CA VAL A 199 -10.65 -9.71 7.37
C VAL A 199 -10.72 -11.21 7.17
N ASN A 200 -9.58 -11.85 6.84
CA ASN A 200 -9.59 -13.29 6.62
C ASN A 200 -9.83 -14.07 7.92
N ALA A 201 -10.36 -15.28 7.83
CA ALA A 201 -10.76 -16.09 8.98
C ALA A 201 -9.63 -16.33 10.01
N ARG A 202 -8.42 -16.66 9.54
CA ARG A 202 -7.25 -16.85 10.40
C ARG A 202 -6.90 -15.57 11.17
N HIS A 203 -6.96 -14.43 10.51
CA HIS A 203 -6.66 -13.13 11.10
C HIS A 203 -7.74 -12.68 12.08
N ARG A 204 -9.01 -12.99 11.79
CA ARG A 204 -10.12 -12.79 12.73
C ARG A 204 -9.87 -13.54 14.04
N ALA A 205 -9.44 -14.80 13.98
CA ALA A 205 -9.10 -15.57 15.17
C ALA A 205 -7.95 -14.94 15.99
N ALA A 206 -6.88 -14.49 15.32
CA ALA A 206 -5.77 -13.79 15.96
C ALA A 206 -6.21 -12.48 16.64
N ARG A 207 -7.13 -11.74 16.00
CA ARG A 207 -7.71 -10.50 16.55
C ARG A 207 -8.56 -10.76 17.79
N VAL A 208 -9.36 -11.84 17.81
CA VAL A 208 -10.14 -12.25 18.99
C VAL A 208 -9.20 -12.60 20.15
N GLU A 209 -8.13 -13.34 19.89
CA GLU A 209 -7.16 -13.71 20.93
C GLU A 209 -6.42 -12.50 21.50
N TYR A 210 -5.98 -11.59 20.61
CA TYR A 210 -5.42 -10.31 21.03
C TYR A 210 -6.41 -9.52 21.88
N ALA A 211 -7.66 -9.38 21.44
CA ALA A 211 -8.68 -8.64 22.17
C ALA A 211 -8.94 -9.24 23.55
N ARG A 212 -9.06 -10.57 23.66
CA ARG A 212 -9.23 -11.27 24.93
C ARG A 212 -8.05 -11.02 25.88
N THR A 213 -6.83 -11.15 25.38
CA THR A 213 -5.60 -10.96 26.17
C THR A 213 -5.48 -9.52 26.67
N ARG A 214 -5.68 -8.52 25.79
CA ARG A 214 -5.58 -7.10 26.16
C ARG A 214 -6.73 -6.66 27.06
N ARG A 215 -7.96 -7.12 26.82
CA ARG A 215 -9.12 -6.82 27.67
C ARG A 215 -8.96 -7.36 29.09
N LYS A 216 -8.31 -8.51 29.26
CA LYS A 216 -7.95 -9.07 30.57
C LYS A 216 -6.85 -8.26 31.26
N ALA A 217 -5.86 -7.78 30.52
CA ALA A 217 -4.72 -7.04 31.07
C ALA A 217 -5.03 -5.57 31.40
N LEU A 218 -5.93 -4.95 30.64
CA LEU A 218 -6.35 -3.55 30.74
C LEU A 218 -7.89 -3.49 30.74
N PRO A 219 -8.54 -3.83 31.87
CA PRO A 219 -9.99 -3.98 31.91
C PRO A 219 -10.74 -2.65 31.81
N ASP A 220 -10.23 -1.57 32.40
CA ASP A 220 -10.99 -0.33 32.55
C ASP A 220 -10.37 0.82 31.75
N ALA A 221 -11.16 1.84 31.42
CA ALA A 221 -10.69 2.99 30.63
C ALA A 221 -9.45 3.67 31.25
N GLU A 222 -9.38 3.75 32.58
CA GLU A 222 -8.23 4.29 33.30
C GLU A 222 -6.93 3.51 33.03
N ASP A 223 -6.99 2.19 32.87
CA ASP A 223 -5.82 1.37 32.53
C ASP A 223 -5.25 1.69 31.15
N TRP A 224 -6.09 2.20 30.24
CA TRP A 224 -5.69 2.57 28.89
C TRP A 224 -5.04 3.95 28.83
N LYS A 225 -5.26 4.82 29.83
CA LYS A 225 -4.68 6.18 29.84
C LYS A 225 -3.15 6.18 29.89
N ARG A 226 -2.55 5.13 30.44
CA ARG A 226 -1.08 4.92 30.43
C ARG A 226 -0.54 4.29 29.14
N VAL A 227 -1.40 3.92 28.20
CA VAL A 227 -1.00 3.26 26.94
C VAL A 227 -0.59 4.31 25.90
N ARG A 228 0.58 4.12 25.30
CA ARG A 228 1.07 4.89 24.16
C ARG A 228 1.18 3.99 22.94
N PHE A 229 0.46 4.33 21.89
CA PHE A 229 0.48 3.66 20.59
C PHE A 229 1.50 4.34 19.70
N SER A 230 2.41 3.59 19.09
CA SER A 230 3.41 4.15 18.19
C SER A 230 3.50 3.40 16.87
N GLY A 231 3.92 4.10 15.82
CA GLY A 231 4.17 3.49 14.51
C GLY A 231 4.89 4.41 13.54
N GLU A 232 5.19 3.87 12.37
CA GLU A 232 5.74 4.64 11.26
C GLU A 232 4.63 5.36 10.48
N LEU A 233 4.87 6.62 10.16
CA LEU A 233 4.03 7.48 9.33
C LEU A 233 4.82 7.87 8.08
N HIS A 234 4.20 7.67 6.92
CA HIS A 234 4.83 8.00 5.64
C HIS A 234 4.00 9.04 4.92
N PHE A 235 4.50 10.27 4.91
CA PHE A 235 3.84 11.39 4.25
C PHE A 235 4.30 11.47 2.80
N ALA A 236 3.37 11.70 1.89
CA ALA A 236 3.62 11.88 0.47
C ALA A 236 3.04 13.20 -0.02
N PHE A 237 3.72 13.78 -0.99
CA PHE A 237 3.37 15.09 -1.53
C PHE A 237 3.35 15.05 -3.05
N GLY A 238 2.24 15.52 -3.61
CA GLY A 238 1.96 15.52 -5.04
C GLY A 238 1.97 16.93 -5.62
N VAL A 239 2.15 17.02 -6.94
CA VAL A 239 2.09 18.28 -7.69
C VAL A 239 0.73 18.99 -7.61
N ASP A 240 -0.30 18.27 -7.17
CA ASP A 240 -1.64 18.79 -6.91
C ASP A 240 -1.74 19.57 -5.59
N GLY A 241 -0.63 19.76 -4.88
CA GLY A 241 -0.55 20.54 -3.64
C GLY A 241 -1.13 19.82 -2.42
N ARG A 242 -1.59 18.57 -2.56
CA ARG A 242 -2.11 17.78 -1.44
C ARG A 242 -0.99 17.08 -0.68
N VAL A 243 -1.14 17.05 0.64
CA VAL A 243 -0.38 16.21 1.55
C VAL A 243 -1.20 14.96 1.83
N ARG A 244 -0.53 13.82 1.87
CA ARG A 244 -1.15 12.52 2.06
C ARG A 244 -0.38 11.74 3.10
N LEU A 245 -1.08 10.96 3.91
CA LEU A 245 -0.47 9.85 4.62
C LEU A 245 -0.66 8.59 3.77
N LEU A 246 0.44 7.90 3.43
CA LEU A 246 0.38 6.69 2.62
C LEU A 246 -0.48 5.64 3.33
N PRO A 247 -1.39 4.94 2.62
CA PRO A 247 -2.19 3.88 3.21
C PRO A 247 -1.29 2.73 3.67
N ARG A 248 -1.67 2.07 4.75
CA ARG A 248 -1.00 0.84 5.19
C ARG A 248 -1.24 -0.29 4.17
N PRO A 249 -0.36 -1.31 4.12
CA PRO A 249 -0.63 -2.51 3.33
C PRO A 249 -2.01 -3.10 3.66
N GLY A 250 -2.91 -3.14 2.67
CA GLY A 250 -4.30 -3.60 2.85
C GLY A 250 -5.35 -2.48 2.88
N GLU A 251 -4.95 -1.24 3.13
CA GLU A 251 -5.81 -0.07 2.94
C GLU A 251 -5.86 0.34 1.46
N LYS A 252 -7.05 0.75 0.99
CA LYS A 252 -7.28 1.23 -0.38
C LYS A 252 -8.10 2.51 -0.34
N TYR A 253 -7.77 3.47 -1.20
CA TYR A 253 -8.58 4.70 -1.34
C TYR A 253 -10.02 4.44 -1.74
N ALA A 254 -10.23 3.45 -2.61
CA ALA A 254 -11.55 3.01 -3.02
C ALA A 254 -11.52 1.49 -3.22
N CYS A 255 -12.46 0.79 -2.61
CA CYS A 255 -12.74 -0.61 -2.91
C CYS A 255 -13.38 -0.75 -4.31
N PRO A 256 -13.45 -1.96 -4.89
CA PRO A 256 -14.03 -2.15 -6.22
C PRO A 256 -15.44 -1.54 -6.39
N PRO A 257 -16.40 -1.72 -5.46
CA PRO A 257 -17.70 -1.05 -5.54
C PRO A 257 -17.60 0.48 -5.61
N CYS A 258 -16.72 1.08 -4.81
CA CYS A 258 -16.49 2.53 -4.84
C CYS A 258 -15.80 3.02 -6.11
N GLN A 259 -15.02 2.16 -6.77
CA GLN A 259 -14.40 2.48 -8.07
C GLN A 259 -15.47 2.45 -9.17
N THR A 260 -16.25 1.37 -9.25
CA THR A 260 -17.34 1.22 -10.21
C THR A 260 -18.35 2.36 -10.12
N ALA A 261 -18.79 2.72 -8.90
CA ALA A 261 -19.71 3.84 -8.71
C ALA A 261 -19.12 5.19 -9.18
N ALA A 262 -17.80 5.39 -9.07
CA ALA A 262 -17.16 6.61 -9.56
C ALA A 262 -17.03 6.63 -11.10
N ASP A 263 -16.75 5.48 -11.71
CA ASP A 263 -16.64 5.31 -13.15
C ASP A 263 -17.99 5.49 -13.85
N GLU A 264 -19.08 4.99 -13.24
CA GLU A 264 -20.44 5.05 -13.77
C GLU A 264 -21.09 6.44 -13.65
N GLN A 265 -20.70 7.25 -12.66
CA GLN A 265 -21.49 8.43 -12.31
C GLN A 265 -21.15 9.72 -13.07
N GLN A 266 -19.97 9.93 -13.66
CA GLN A 266 -19.56 11.17 -14.37
C GLN A 266 -20.15 12.51 -13.81
N GLN A 267 -20.41 12.59 -12.49
CA GLN A 267 -21.09 13.72 -11.85
C GLN A 267 -20.33 14.17 -10.59
N PRO A 268 -20.34 15.48 -10.26
CA PRO A 268 -19.57 16.03 -9.17
C PRO A 268 -20.27 15.75 -7.84
N LEU A 269 -19.72 14.81 -7.06
CA LEU A 269 -20.05 14.60 -5.66
C LEU A 269 -19.45 15.73 -4.79
N PRO A 270 -19.99 16.00 -3.56
CA PRO A 270 -19.61 17.14 -2.72
C PRO A 270 -18.13 17.16 -2.28
N LEU A 271 -17.41 16.06 -2.49
CA LEU A 271 -15.96 16.04 -2.62
C LEU A 271 -15.66 15.52 -4.03
N PRO A 272 -14.91 16.25 -4.88
CA PRO A 272 -14.56 15.75 -6.19
C PRO A 272 -13.89 14.38 -6.01
N PRO A 273 -14.21 13.38 -6.85
CA PRO A 273 -13.51 12.11 -6.79
C PRO A 273 -12.01 12.44 -6.88
N PRO A 274 -11.17 12.01 -5.92
CA PRO A 274 -9.74 11.99 -6.20
C PRO A 274 -9.60 11.22 -7.51
N PRO A 275 -8.87 11.77 -8.51
CA PRO A 275 -8.75 11.12 -9.80
C PRO A 275 -8.39 9.64 -9.61
N LEU A 276 -8.93 8.77 -10.46
CA LEU A 276 -8.61 7.35 -10.48
C LEU A 276 -7.13 7.18 -10.80
N GLY A 277 -6.31 7.23 -9.75
CA GLY A 277 -4.87 7.36 -9.88
C GLY A 277 -4.41 8.71 -9.36
N TRP A 278 -3.42 8.66 -8.48
CA TRP A 278 -2.71 9.86 -8.07
C TRP A 278 -1.96 10.46 -9.26
N ASP A 279 -1.99 11.78 -9.40
CA ASP A 279 -0.83 12.46 -9.98
C ASP A 279 0.38 12.08 -9.12
N ARG A 280 1.49 11.71 -9.76
CA ARG A 280 2.64 11.08 -9.09
C ARG A 280 3.03 11.82 -7.81
N ASP A 281 3.13 11.09 -6.70
CA ASP A 281 3.85 11.56 -5.53
C ASP A 281 5.30 11.87 -5.94
N ILE A 282 5.68 13.14 -5.92
CA ILE A 282 7.03 13.54 -6.31
C ILE A 282 7.98 13.54 -5.12
N ARG A 283 7.46 13.61 -3.90
CA ARG A 283 8.25 13.60 -2.67
C ARG A 283 7.60 12.81 -1.55
N ARG A 284 8.42 12.32 -0.63
CA ARG A 284 8.00 11.59 0.57
C ARG A 284 8.83 12.02 1.78
N VAL A 285 8.25 11.98 2.97
CA VAL A 285 9.00 12.02 4.23
C VAL A 285 8.49 10.95 5.17
N HIS A 286 9.39 10.38 5.96
CA HIS A 286 9.09 9.22 6.80
C HIS A 286 9.43 9.55 8.25
N ALA A 287 8.48 9.31 9.14
CA ALA A 287 8.59 9.67 10.55
C ALA A 287 8.06 8.57 11.45
N TRP A 288 8.62 8.45 12.65
CA TRP A 288 8.01 7.71 13.75
C TRP A 288 7.23 8.69 14.63
N ALA A 289 6.11 8.23 15.19
CA ALA A 289 5.30 8.99 16.12
C ALA A 289 4.59 8.09 17.14
N ALA A 290 4.15 8.68 18.24
CA ALA A 290 3.34 8.03 19.25
C ALA A 290 2.23 8.94 19.81
N ILE A 291 1.11 8.31 20.19
CA ILE A 291 -0.03 8.98 20.84
C ILE A 291 -0.56 8.15 22.00
N GLY A 292 -1.19 8.80 22.96
CA GLY A 292 -1.88 8.21 24.08
C GLY A 292 -2.79 9.23 24.75
N TYR A 293 -3.37 8.88 25.88
CA TYR A 293 -4.19 9.82 26.63
C TYR A 293 -3.34 10.98 27.16
N GLY A 294 -3.74 12.22 26.82
CA GLY A 294 -3.00 13.43 27.15
C GLY A 294 -1.56 13.48 26.60
N TYR A 295 -1.24 12.62 25.62
CA TYR A 295 0.12 12.47 25.12
C TYR A 295 0.16 12.39 23.60
N ARG A 296 1.04 13.20 23.01
CA ARG A 296 1.42 13.15 21.60
C ARG A 296 2.91 13.44 21.50
N SER A 297 3.67 12.55 20.86
CA SER A 297 5.10 12.79 20.62
C SER A 297 5.31 13.88 19.57
N GLU A 298 6.54 14.34 19.42
CA GLU A 298 6.97 15.00 18.18
C GLU A 298 7.02 13.98 17.02
N LEU A 299 7.05 14.48 15.77
CA LEU A 299 7.40 13.64 14.61
C LEU A 299 8.92 13.44 14.55
N VAL A 300 9.34 12.18 14.57
CA VAL A 300 10.75 11.79 14.55
C VAL A 300 11.13 11.33 13.15
N PHE A 301 11.73 12.21 12.36
CA PHE A 301 12.18 11.89 11.00
C PHE A 301 13.50 11.12 11.05
N TYR A 302 13.56 9.96 10.39
CA TYR A 302 14.71 9.05 10.40
C TYR A 302 15.32 8.82 9.01
N ASP A 303 14.74 9.41 7.97
CA ASP A 303 15.22 9.33 6.59
C ASP A 303 15.31 10.75 6.00
N GLU A 304 16.48 11.08 5.47
CA GLU A 304 16.76 12.36 4.81
C GLU A 304 16.36 12.33 3.33
N GLN A 305 16.17 11.14 2.74
CA GLN A 305 15.80 11.00 1.34
C GLN A 305 14.33 11.32 1.12
N THR A 306 14.06 12.38 0.36
CA THR A 306 12.69 12.82 0.08
C THR A 306 12.18 12.45 -1.31
N GLY A 307 12.96 11.73 -2.12
CA GLY A 307 12.59 11.38 -3.48
C GLY A 307 11.34 10.48 -3.59
N PRO A 308 10.73 10.38 -4.78
CA PRO A 308 9.50 9.60 -5.00
C PRO A 308 9.71 8.08 -4.81
N LYS A 309 10.96 7.63 -4.93
CA LYS A 309 11.38 6.25 -4.69
C LYS A 309 11.84 6.01 -3.25
N SER A 310 11.77 7.02 -2.39
CA SER A 310 12.07 6.81 -0.97
C SER A 310 11.03 5.85 -0.38
N LEU A 311 11.55 4.81 0.26
CA LEU A 311 10.76 3.73 0.85
C LEU A 311 10.60 3.91 2.36
N GLY A 312 11.32 4.86 2.98
CA GLY A 312 11.24 5.09 4.42
C GLY A 312 11.67 3.89 5.24
N ILE A 313 12.74 3.22 4.81
CA ILE A 313 13.21 2.01 5.49
C ILE A 313 13.91 2.42 6.79
N MET A 314 13.23 2.26 7.92
CA MET A 314 13.86 2.43 9.22
C MET A 314 14.82 1.28 9.50
N THR A 315 16.13 1.56 9.52
CA THR A 315 17.13 0.56 9.88
C THR A 315 17.11 0.29 11.39
N PRO A 316 17.49 -0.91 11.85
CA PRO A 316 17.56 -1.20 13.28
C PRO A 316 18.48 -0.24 14.07
N ALA A 317 19.60 0.17 13.46
CA ALA A 317 20.51 1.15 14.03
C ALA A 317 19.85 2.52 14.19
N ALA A 318 19.17 3.02 13.14
CA ALA A 318 18.43 4.28 13.20
C ALA A 318 17.29 4.22 14.21
N TYR A 319 16.54 3.11 14.26
CA TYR A 319 15.50 2.91 15.27
C TYR A 319 16.07 3.02 16.69
N ARG A 320 17.21 2.39 16.97
CA ARG A 320 17.86 2.47 18.28
C ARG A 320 18.30 3.90 18.61
N SER A 321 19.10 4.51 17.74
CA SER A 321 19.75 5.79 18.04
C SER A 321 18.82 6.99 17.93
N VAL A 322 17.82 6.93 17.04
CA VAL A 322 16.92 8.06 16.76
C VAL A 322 15.61 7.93 17.53
N VAL A 323 15.02 6.73 17.64
CA VAL A 323 13.73 6.55 18.32
C VAL A 323 13.93 6.12 19.78
N LEU A 324 14.62 5.00 20.02
CA LEU A 324 14.69 4.42 21.35
C LEU A 324 15.46 5.31 22.33
N GLU A 325 16.71 5.64 22.00
CA GLU A 325 17.61 6.39 22.88
C GLU A 325 17.14 7.83 23.12
N GLN A 326 16.58 8.49 22.10
CA GLN A 326 16.21 9.92 22.20
C GLN A 326 14.80 10.15 22.70
N HIS A 327 13.84 9.26 22.43
CA HIS A 327 12.41 9.54 22.67
C HIS A 327 11.71 8.53 23.57
N VAL A 328 12.15 7.26 23.61
CA VAL A 328 11.48 6.19 24.36
C VAL A 328 12.21 5.83 25.65
N GLN A 329 13.50 6.15 25.78
CA GLN A 329 14.31 5.79 26.96
C GLN A 329 13.67 6.20 28.30
N GLY A 330 13.02 7.37 28.35
CA GLY A 330 12.35 7.87 29.55
C GLY A 330 10.99 7.26 29.84
N TRP A 331 10.53 6.26 29.08
CA TRP A 331 9.22 5.62 29.29
C TRP A 331 9.30 4.46 30.28
N GLY A 332 10.51 4.03 30.66
CA GLY A 332 10.73 3.05 31.72
C GLY A 332 10.66 3.68 33.10
N GLY A 333 10.21 2.91 34.09
CA GLY A 333 10.27 3.30 35.50
C GLY A 333 9.03 2.91 36.31
N GLU A 334 9.28 2.42 37.53
CA GLU A 334 8.37 2.51 38.66
C GLU A 334 8.30 3.99 39.09
N ASP A 335 7.08 4.51 39.24
CA ASP A 335 6.74 5.84 39.77
C ASP A 335 7.56 7.05 39.28
N VAL A 336 7.02 7.73 38.26
CA VAL A 336 7.29 9.17 38.06
C VAL A 336 6.58 9.94 39.18
N SER A 337 7.22 9.96 40.35
CA SER A 337 6.96 10.97 41.39
C SER A 337 7.53 12.30 40.90
N GLY A 338 6.76 13.00 40.06
CA GLY A 338 7.22 14.23 39.43
C GLY A 338 6.11 15.03 38.75
N GLY A 339 5.11 15.47 39.54
CA GLY A 339 4.24 16.59 39.19
C GLY A 339 2.91 16.25 38.51
N GLY A 340 1.84 16.22 39.31
CA GLY A 340 0.48 16.49 38.82
C GLY A 340 -0.44 15.27 38.68
N GLY A 341 -0.92 14.76 39.83
CA GLY A 341 -2.28 14.22 39.97
C GLY A 341 -2.65 12.91 39.25
N GLY A 342 -2.50 11.79 39.97
CA GLY A 342 -3.40 10.63 39.85
C GLY A 342 -2.84 9.40 39.12
N GLY A 343 -2.52 8.35 39.89
CA GLY A 343 -2.45 6.96 39.42
C GLY A 343 -1.04 6.42 39.14
N GLY A 344 -0.43 5.81 40.16
CA GLY A 344 0.84 5.09 40.04
C GLY A 344 0.80 3.96 39.01
N GLY A 345 1.82 3.94 38.15
CA GLY A 345 2.02 2.93 37.12
C GLY A 345 2.59 3.57 35.86
N GLY A 346 3.84 3.24 35.50
CA GLY A 346 4.55 3.78 34.34
C GLY A 346 3.85 3.65 32.97
N VAL A 347 4.51 4.06 31.91
CA VAL A 347 3.94 3.97 30.56
C VAL A 347 3.81 2.51 30.12
N ILE A 348 2.75 2.18 29.39
CA ILE A 348 2.63 0.92 28.63
C ILE A 348 2.77 1.28 27.16
N TRP A 349 3.76 0.70 26.50
CA TRP A 349 4.00 0.94 25.09
C TRP A 349 3.31 -0.12 24.23
N GLU A 350 2.37 0.31 23.39
CA GLU A 350 1.80 -0.50 22.31
C GLU A 350 2.61 -0.27 21.03
N GLU A 351 3.50 -1.21 20.75
CA GLU A 351 4.34 -1.20 19.56
C GLU A 351 3.56 -1.68 18.34
N GLU A 352 3.86 -1.09 17.20
CA GLU A 352 3.45 -1.67 15.92
C GLU A 352 3.91 -3.13 15.83
N HIS A 353 3.06 -4.02 15.32
CA HIS A 353 3.37 -5.45 15.23
C HIS A 353 4.67 -5.74 14.45
N ASN A 354 4.93 -4.92 13.43
CA ASN A 354 6.11 -4.98 12.59
C ASN A 354 6.72 -3.58 12.41
N PRO A 355 7.51 -3.09 13.37
CA PRO A 355 8.01 -1.71 13.39
C PRO A 355 9.17 -1.45 12.40
N HIS A 356 9.40 -2.36 11.45
CA HIS A 356 10.49 -2.35 10.48
C HIS A 356 9.99 -2.80 9.10
N ALA A 357 8.99 -2.12 8.54
CA ALA A 357 8.26 -2.54 7.33
C ALA A 357 9.13 -2.77 6.07
N ALA A 358 10.44 -2.59 6.14
CA ALA A 358 11.43 -2.98 5.16
C ALA A 358 11.73 -4.49 5.12
N GLY A 359 10.72 -5.32 4.91
CA GLY A 359 10.89 -6.67 4.33
C GLY A 359 11.69 -7.72 5.13
N GLY A 360 12.17 -7.41 6.33
CA GLY A 360 12.77 -8.38 7.23
C GLY A 360 11.84 -8.61 8.41
N ASN A 361 11.20 -9.79 8.48
CA ASN A 361 10.50 -10.25 9.69
C ASN A 361 11.46 -10.47 10.88
N ALA A 362 12.67 -9.93 10.83
CA ALA A 362 13.70 -10.13 11.83
C ALA A 362 13.49 -9.12 12.95
N ILE A 363 13.05 -9.63 14.10
CA ILE A 363 13.12 -8.91 15.37
C ILE A 363 14.57 -8.52 15.60
N ASP A 364 14.86 -7.22 15.71
CA ASP A 364 16.19 -6.78 16.12
C ASP A 364 16.43 -7.15 17.59
N LYS A 365 17.18 -8.23 17.81
CA LYS A 365 17.53 -8.72 19.15
C LYS A 365 18.28 -7.68 19.97
N VAL A 366 19.04 -6.78 19.33
CA VAL A 366 19.79 -5.73 20.02
C VAL A 366 18.81 -4.67 20.56
N ALA A 367 17.84 -4.26 19.74
CA ALA A 367 16.77 -3.37 20.19
C ALA A 367 15.93 -4.02 21.31
N GLU A 368 15.57 -5.31 21.21
CA GLU A 368 14.82 -5.99 22.28
C GLU A 368 15.62 -6.05 23.59
N ALA A 369 16.90 -6.45 23.55
CA ALA A 369 17.75 -6.46 24.74
C ALA A 369 17.91 -5.06 25.36
N TRP A 370 18.00 -4.01 24.52
CA TRP A 370 18.06 -2.62 24.98
C TRP A 370 16.78 -2.21 25.72
N LYS A 371 15.61 -2.63 25.22
CA LYS A 371 14.30 -2.36 25.83
C LYS A 371 14.14 -3.11 27.15
N ASP A 372 14.59 -4.37 27.22
CA ASP A 372 14.58 -5.19 28.43
C ASP A 372 15.46 -4.61 29.53
N ALA A 373 16.68 -4.19 29.20
CA ALA A 373 17.61 -3.58 30.14
C ALA A 373 17.09 -2.29 30.79
N ARG A 374 16.06 -1.66 30.22
CA ARG A 374 15.42 -0.43 30.72
C ARG A 374 14.05 -0.66 31.34
N GLY A 375 13.62 -1.92 31.46
CA GLY A 375 12.33 -2.26 32.08
C GLY A 375 11.13 -1.67 31.34
N LEU A 376 11.21 -1.50 30.01
CA LEU A 376 10.09 -0.96 29.24
C LEU A 376 8.92 -1.94 29.24
N ARG A 377 7.77 -1.52 29.76
CA ARG A 377 6.51 -2.26 29.66
C ARG A 377 5.96 -2.10 28.26
N ARG A 378 6.08 -3.14 27.45
CA ARG A 378 5.75 -3.10 26.04
C ARG A 378 4.92 -4.30 25.61
N HIS A 379 4.04 -4.07 24.65
CA HIS A 379 3.25 -5.09 23.99
C HIS A 379 3.31 -4.87 22.48
N ARG A 380 3.36 -5.97 21.72
CA ARG A 380 3.18 -5.90 20.28
C ARG A 380 1.70 -5.85 19.98
N GLY A 381 1.31 -4.85 19.20
CA GLY A 381 -0.04 -4.72 18.68
C GLY A 381 -0.45 -5.93 17.85
N CYS A 382 -1.76 -6.05 17.64
CA CYS A 382 -2.29 -7.02 16.69
C CYS A 382 -1.75 -6.70 15.28
N ALA A 383 -1.24 -7.72 14.59
CA ALA A 383 -0.78 -7.58 13.21
C ALA A 383 -1.88 -6.95 12.35
N ASP A 384 -1.53 -6.06 11.42
CA ASP A 384 -2.44 -5.61 10.35
C ASP A 384 -3.86 -5.29 10.84
N ALA A 385 -3.96 -4.57 11.97
CA ALA A 385 -5.19 -4.23 12.66
C ALA A 385 -5.28 -2.70 12.87
N PRO A 386 -5.36 -1.91 11.78
CA PRO A 386 -5.33 -0.45 11.85
C PRO A 386 -6.52 0.14 12.60
N ASP A 387 -7.59 -0.64 12.72
CA ASP A 387 -8.69 -0.26 13.54
C ASP A 387 -8.21 -0.24 15.01
N LEU A 388 -7.49 -1.23 15.54
CA LEU A 388 -7.07 -1.35 16.95
C LEU A 388 -5.94 -0.40 17.42
N CYS A 389 -5.52 0.54 16.59
CA CYS A 389 -4.53 1.54 16.92
C CYS A 389 -5.10 2.95 16.63
N PRO A 390 -5.33 3.81 17.64
CA PRO A 390 -5.83 5.16 17.42
C PRO A 390 -4.96 5.98 16.43
N LEU A 391 -3.65 5.71 16.35
CA LEU A 391 -2.72 6.40 15.45
C LEU A 391 -3.08 6.22 13.96
N ASP A 392 -3.78 5.14 13.64
CA ASP A 392 -4.16 4.83 12.26
C ASP A 392 -5.46 5.49 11.80
N VAL A 393 -6.15 6.18 12.72
CA VAL A 393 -7.44 6.84 12.47
C VAL A 393 -7.48 8.32 12.86
N VAL A 394 -6.43 8.87 13.46
CA VAL A 394 -6.32 10.33 13.76
C VAL A 394 -6.36 11.21 12.52
N PHE A 395 -6.02 10.67 11.35
CA PHE A 395 -5.98 11.44 10.11
C PHE A 395 -7.37 11.51 9.46
N PRO A 396 -7.67 12.60 8.70
CA PRO A 396 -8.96 12.76 8.02
C PRO A 396 -9.32 11.55 7.12
N PRO A 397 -10.62 11.35 6.83
CA PRO A 397 -11.06 10.36 5.86
C PRO A 397 -10.27 10.47 4.55
N GLY A 398 -9.89 9.33 4.00
CA GLY A 398 -9.03 9.29 2.82
C GLY A 398 -7.55 9.57 3.10
N LYS A 399 -7.11 10.00 4.29
CA LYS A 399 -5.70 10.31 4.60
C LYS A 399 -5.09 11.38 3.66
N GLN A 400 -5.87 12.39 3.26
CA GLN A 400 -5.43 13.49 2.39
C GLN A 400 -5.94 14.84 2.90
N TRP A 401 -5.15 15.89 2.72
CA TRP A 401 -5.54 17.27 3.03
C TRP A 401 -4.71 18.26 2.21
N THR A 402 -5.16 19.51 2.14
CA THR A 402 -4.42 20.64 1.54
C THR A 402 -3.75 21.46 2.64
N MET A 403 -2.61 22.07 2.29
CA MET A 403 -1.93 23.01 3.19
C MET A 403 -2.37 24.43 2.86
N GLU A 404 -2.58 25.23 3.89
CA GLU A 404 -2.83 26.67 3.77
C GLU A 404 -1.76 27.44 4.58
N PRO A 405 -0.89 28.24 3.93
CA PRO A 405 -0.75 28.39 2.49
C PRO A 405 -0.20 27.12 1.80
N PRO A 406 -0.34 26.98 0.46
CA PRO A 406 0.27 25.90 -0.30
C PRO A 406 1.79 25.81 -0.12
N LEU A 407 2.35 24.62 -0.36
CA LEU A 407 3.81 24.41 -0.30
C LEU A 407 4.52 25.30 -1.31
N GLN A 408 5.52 26.04 -0.83
CA GLN A 408 6.30 26.99 -1.64
C GLN A 408 7.43 26.29 -2.42
N ASP A 409 7.93 25.17 -1.90
CA ASP A 409 9.01 24.38 -2.48
C ASP A 409 8.89 22.91 -2.04
N TRP A 410 9.81 22.08 -2.55
CA TRP A 410 9.88 20.65 -2.29
C TRP A 410 11.12 20.27 -1.48
N GLU A 411 11.71 21.23 -0.76
CA GLU A 411 12.91 21.01 0.03
C GLU A 411 12.59 20.21 1.30
N PRO A 412 13.50 19.35 1.79
CA PRO A 412 13.25 18.50 2.95
C PRO A 412 12.70 19.24 4.17
N ALA A 413 13.24 20.43 4.47
CA ALA A 413 12.78 21.25 5.60
C ALA A 413 11.32 21.72 5.45
N THR A 414 10.89 22.09 4.24
CA THR A 414 9.50 22.48 3.96
C THR A 414 8.55 21.30 4.08
N LEU A 415 8.93 20.14 3.55
CA LEU A 415 8.14 18.92 3.63
C LEU A 415 7.98 18.42 5.07
N GLN A 416 9.06 18.42 5.85
CA GLN A 416 9.00 18.06 7.27
C GLN A 416 8.17 19.05 8.08
N ARG A 417 8.26 20.36 7.79
CA ARG A 417 7.41 21.38 8.42
C ARG A 417 5.93 21.14 8.11
N ALA A 418 5.59 20.81 6.87
CA ALA A 418 4.22 20.50 6.48
C ALA A 418 3.69 19.24 7.18
N ALA A 419 4.50 18.19 7.29
CA ALA A 419 4.15 17.00 8.06
C ALA A 419 3.95 17.32 9.55
N ARG A 420 4.82 18.15 10.16
CA ARG A 420 4.65 18.62 11.54
C ARG A 420 3.38 19.43 11.75
N GLN A 421 3.01 20.29 10.79
CA GLN A 421 1.77 21.05 10.85
C GLN A 421 0.53 20.13 10.83
N ALA A 422 0.53 19.13 9.95
CA ALA A 422 -0.53 18.12 9.92
C ALA A 422 -0.60 17.33 11.23
N TRP A 423 0.55 16.97 11.79
CA TRP A 423 0.62 16.29 13.07
C TRP A 423 0.14 17.16 14.24
N ALA A 424 0.49 18.45 14.23
CA ALA A 424 0.06 19.42 15.22
C ALA A 424 -1.47 19.62 15.22
N ALA A 425 -2.12 19.42 14.07
CA ALA A 425 -3.58 19.50 13.92
C ALA A 425 -4.35 18.27 14.43
N VAL A 426 -3.66 17.20 14.87
CA VAL A 426 -4.32 16.05 15.51
C VAL A 426 -5.02 16.49 16.80
N ASP A 427 -6.32 16.23 16.87
CA ASP A 427 -7.20 16.56 17.99
C ASP A 427 -6.95 15.61 19.17
N GLN A 428 -6.32 16.13 20.23
CA GLN A 428 -5.97 15.35 21.42
C GLN A 428 -7.21 14.92 22.22
N GLU A 429 -8.29 15.68 22.22
CA GLU A 429 -9.53 15.29 22.93
C GLU A 429 -10.14 14.06 22.26
N ARG A 430 -10.11 14.02 20.93
CA ARG A 430 -10.53 12.84 20.16
C ARG A 430 -9.64 11.63 20.42
N VAL A 431 -8.32 11.82 20.49
CA VAL A 431 -7.39 10.75 20.87
C VAL A 431 -7.73 10.22 22.26
N ASN A 432 -7.96 11.10 23.23
CA ASN A 432 -8.31 10.73 24.60
C ASN A 432 -9.58 9.87 24.64
N LEU A 433 -10.63 10.30 23.92
CA LEU A 433 -11.88 9.55 23.79
C LEU A 433 -11.62 8.14 23.20
N TRP A 434 -10.85 8.04 22.12
CA TRP A 434 -10.54 6.74 21.52
C TRP A 434 -9.75 5.82 22.45
N VAL A 435 -8.83 6.36 23.24
CA VAL A 435 -8.09 5.60 24.25
C VAL A 435 -9.04 5.07 25.33
N GLU A 436 -9.95 5.90 25.84
CA GLU A 436 -10.94 5.50 26.85
C GLU A 436 -11.94 4.45 26.33
N LEU A 437 -12.25 4.48 25.03
CA LEU A 437 -13.16 3.52 24.37
C LEU A 437 -12.51 2.16 24.05
N MET A 438 -11.19 2.00 24.24
CA MET A 438 -10.49 0.76 23.88
C MET A 438 -11.07 -0.52 24.52
N PRO A 439 -11.47 -0.58 25.81
CA PRO A 439 -12.10 -1.78 26.37
C PRO A 439 -13.34 -2.22 25.60
N GLN A 440 -14.26 -1.28 25.34
CA GLN A 440 -15.51 -1.52 24.62
C GLN A 440 -15.24 -1.94 23.17
N ARG A 441 -14.15 -1.42 22.60
CA ARG A 441 -13.71 -1.76 21.27
C ARG A 441 -13.19 -3.18 21.17
N LEU A 442 -12.40 -3.63 22.14
CA LEU A 442 -11.98 -5.02 22.23
C LEU A 442 -13.18 -5.96 22.45
N ASP A 443 -14.15 -5.55 23.27
CA ASP A 443 -15.40 -6.29 23.46
C ASP A 443 -16.18 -6.43 22.14
N LYS A 444 -16.24 -5.36 21.34
CA LYS A 444 -16.84 -5.39 19.99
C LYS A 444 -16.08 -6.30 19.03
N VAL A 445 -14.74 -6.31 19.04
CA VAL A 445 -13.97 -7.26 18.22
C VAL A 445 -14.28 -8.70 18.60
N MET A 446 -14.39 -9.02 19.89
CA MET A 446 -14.76 -10.37 20.34
C MET A 446 -16.19 -10.74 19.92
N LYS A 447 -17.14 -9.82 20.10
CA LYS A 447 -18.55 -10.00 19.71
C LYS A 447 -18.70 -10.22 18.20
N GLU A 448 -17.99 -9.45 17.39
CA GLU A 448 -18.00 -9.53 15.93
C GLU A 448 -17.03 -10.60 15.41
N GLY A 449 -16.64 -11.58 16.24
CA GLY A 449 -15.82 -12.73 15.86
C GLY A 449 -14.51 -12.35 15.16
N GLY A 450 -13.88 -11.23 15.55
CA GLY A 450 -12.62 -10.76 15.01
C GLY A 450 -12.72 -9.86 13.78
N ALA A 451 -13.92 -9.43 13.36
CA ALA A 451 -14.06 -8.46 12.27
C ALA A 451 -13.37 -7.11 12.61
N MET A 452 -13.15 -6.30 11.57
CA MET A 452 -12.72 -4.91 11.74
C MET A 452 -13.88 -4.10 12.31
N VAL A 453 -13.63 -3.25 13.30
CA VAL A 453 -14.67 -2.45 13.95
C VAL A 453 -14.50 -0.96 13.66
N PRO A 454 -15.52 -0.27 13.15
CA PRO A 454 -15.46 1.18 12.93
C PRO A 454 -15.29 1.92 14.26
N TRP A 455 -14.63 3.09 14.20
CA TRP A 455 -14.42 4.00 15.33
C TRP A 455 -15.57 4.97 15.50
#